data_AF-A0A6A3GCH0-F1
#
_entry.id   AF-A0A6A3GCH0-F1
#
_cell.length_a   1.000
_cell.length_b   1.000
_cell.length_c   1.000
_cell.angle_alpha   90.00
_cell.angle_beta   90.00
_cell.angle_gamma   90.00
#
_symmetry.space_group_name_H-M   'P 1'
#
loop_
_entity.id
_entity.type
_entity.pdbx_description
1 polymer ?
#
loop_
_entity_poly.entity_id
_entity_poly.type
_entity_poly.pdbx_seq_one_letter_code
_entity_poly.pdbx_strand_id
1 'polypeptide(L)'
;QQIADAYEEDAFYAAIIRYLRNPAADTLAKLTRPTRDAITRYDLDGDLLTYAIDTFDTPRVVIPADGDLRARLVHEYHDAPAGGHLGREKTFAALSRDFFWPRMYKWIRKWVRSCEICQRVKPAASKQAPLRPLPIATSAW
;
A
#
# COMPACT_ATOMS: atom_id res chain seq x y z
N GLN A 1 -17.02 9.58 -3.14
CA GLN A 1 -16.92 8.98 -1.80
C GLN A 1 -15.85 9.69 -1.00
N GLN A 2 -16.23 10.27 0.15
CA GLN A 2 -15.25 10.75 1.13
C GLN A 2 -14.69 9.54 1.91
N ILE A 3 -13.47 9.65 2.43
CA ILE A 3 -12.82 8.53 3.14
C ILE A 3 -13.60 8.13 4.39
N ALA A 4 -14.18 9.11 5.10
CA ALA A 4 -14.97 8.90 6.30
C ALA A 4 -16.18 7.98 6.06
N ASP A 5 -16.93 8.22 4.99
CA ASP A 5 -18.10 7.41 4.63
C ASP A 5 -17.72 5.94 4.38
N ALA A 6 -16.54 5.71 3.79
CA ALA A 6 -16.09 4.37 3.44
C ALA A 6 -15.69 3.51 4.66
N TYR A 7 -15.58 4.10 5.86
CA TYR A 7 -15.36 3.33 7.08
C TYR A 7 -16.60 2.54 7.51
N GLU A 8 -17.81 2.98 7.16
CA GLU A 8 -19.05 2.30 7.55
C GLU A 8 -19.18 0.93 6.88
N GLU A 9 -18.70 0.83 5.64
CA GLU A 9 -18.66 -0.42 4.86
C GLU A 9 -17.52 -1.36 5.31
N ASP A 10 -16.55 -0.86 6.08
CA ASP A 10 -15.44 -1.64 6.61
C ASP A 10 -15.67 -1.97 8.09
N ALA A 11 -16.30 -3.12 8.35
CA ALA A 11 -16.59 -3.59 9.71
C ALA A 11 -15.37 -3.61 10.65
N PHE A 12 -14.15 -3.78 10.12
CA PHE A 12 -12.93 -3.75 10.93
C PHE A 12 -12.64 -2.34 11.44
N TYR A 13 -12.65 -1.33 10.55
CA TYR A 13 -12.42 0.06 10.95
C TYR A 13 -13.62 0.67 11.68
N ALA A 14 -14.85 0.32 11.30
CA ALA A 14 -16.04 0.72 12.03
C ALA A 14 -15.99 0.31 13.51
N ALA A 15 -15.49 -0.89 13.81
CA ALA A 15 -15.33 -1.35 15.18
C ALA A 15 -14.27 -0.54 15.97
N ILE A 16 -13.14 -0.22 15.33
CA ILE A 16 -12.08 0.62 15.91
C ILE A 16 -12.63 2.03 16.19
N ILE A 17 -13.25 2.66 15.20
CA ILE A 17 -13.83 4.00 15.32
C ILE A 17 -14.88 4.03 16.44
N ARG A 18 -15.74 3.01 16.53
CA ARG A 18 -16.73 2.88 17.60
C ARG A 18 -16.08 2.86 18.98
N TYR A 19 -14.98 2.12 19.14
CA TYR A 19 -14.23 2.10 20.40
C TYR A 19 -13.58 3.46 20.70
N LEU A 20 -12.95 4.09 19.71
CA LEU A 20 -12.28 5.39 19.92
C LEU A 20 -13.27 6.50 20.28
N ARG A 21 -14.48 6.48 19.70
CA ARG A 21 -15.56 7.43 20.06
C ARG A 21 -16.15 7.17 21.45
N ASN A 22 -16.16 5.92 21.92
CA ASN A 22 -16.68 5.55 23.23
C ASN A 22 -15.87 4.39 23.84
N PRO A 23 -14.76 4.70 24.55
CA PRO A 23 -13.86 3.70 25.09
C PRO A 23 -14.50 3.04 26.32
N ALA A 24 -15.10 1.87 26.12
CA ALA A 24 -15.81 1.13 27.14
C ALA A 24 -15.51 -0.38 27.03
N ALA A 25 -15.76 -1.14 28.10
CA ALA A 25 -15.46 -2.56 28.13
C ALA A 25 -16.23 -3.34 27.05
N ASP A 26 -17.47 -2.94 26.74
CA ASP A 26 -18.31 -3.56 25.72
C ASP A 26 -17.83 -3.26 24.29
N THR A 27 -17.36 -2.04 24.02
CA THR A 27 -16.80 -1.67 22.71
C THR A 27 -15.43 -2.31 22.51
N LEU A 28 -14.61 -2.38 23.56
CA LEU A 28 -13.33 -3.08 23.56
C LEU A 28 -13.49 -4.59 23.30
N ALA A 29 -14.50 -5.22 23.91
CA ALA A 29 -14.78 -6.65 23.73
C ALA A 29 -15.13 -7.04 22.28
N LYS A 30 -15.61 -6.09 21.47
CA LYS A 30 -15.92 -6.30 20.04
C LYS A 30 -14.67 -6.30 19.15
N LEU A 31 -13.53 -5.83 19.65
CA LEU A 31 -12.27 -5.83 18.92
C LEU A 31 -11.57 -7.19 19.00
N THR A 32 -10.97 -7.63 17.89
CA THR A 32 -10.12 -8.82 17.90
C THR A 32 -8.91 -8.60 18.81
N ARG A 33 -8.33 -9.68 19.36
CA ARG A 33 -7.15 -9.57 20.24
C ARG A 33 -5.99 -8.79 19.59
N PRO A 34 -5.57 -9.07 18.34
CA PRO A 34 -4.53 -8.27 17.69
C PRO A 34 -4.89 -6.79 17.54
N THR A 35 -6.17 -6.48 17.29
CA THR A 35 -6.64 -5.09 17.21
C THR A 35 -6.54 -4.40 18.56
N ARG A 36 -6.91 -5.09 19.66
CA ARG A 36 -6.79 -4.55 21.02
C ARG A 36 -5.35 -4.26 21.40
N ASP A 37 -4.44 -5.19 21.09
CA ASP A 37 -3.01 -5.03 21.39
C ASP A 37 -2.38 -3.83 20.65
N ALA A 38 -2.96 -3.45 19.50
CA ALA A 38 -2.50 -2.32 18.69
C ALA A 38 -3.42 -1.10 18.78
N ILE A 39 -4.41 -1.06 19.68
CA ILE A 39 -5.45 -0.02 19.65
C ILE A 39 -4.88 1.38 19.92
N THR A 40 -3.82 1.47 20.72
CA THR A 40 -3.10 2.71 21.04
C THR A 40 -2.36 3.31 19.84
N ARG A 41 -2.25 2.57 18.74
CA ARG A 41 -1.69 3.05 17.47
C ARG A 41 -2.72 3.73 16.58
N TYR A 42 -4.00 3.64 16.94
CA TYR A 42 -5.07 4.28 16.21
C TYR A 42 -5.61 5.46 17.00
N ASP A 43 -5.94 6.53 16.29
CA ASP A 43 -6.60 7.70 16.87
C ASP A 43 -7.58 8.33 15.86
N LEU A 44 -8.43 9.24 16.34
CA LEU A 44 -9.36 10.00 15.50
C LEU A 44 -8.92 11.46 15.37
N ASP A 45 -8.73 11.90 14.13
CA ASP A 45 -8.61 13.31 13.78
C ASP A 45 -9.91 13.75 13.10
N GLY A 46 -10.84 14.30 13.90
CA GLY A 46 -12.22 14.52 13.48
C GLY A 46 -12.91 13.21 13.12
N ASP A 47 -13.26 13.04 11.83
CA ASP A 47 -13.88 11.83 11.29
C ASP A 47 -12.89 10.90 10.58
N LEU A 48 -11.61 11.25 10.53
CA LEU A 48 -10.58 10.43 9.91
C LEU A 48 -9.90 9.55 10.96
N LEU A 49 -9.81 8.26 10.66
CA LEU A 49 -9.01 7.33 11.44
C LEU A 49 -7.54 7.51 11.05
N THR A 50 -6.67 7.68 12.04
CA THR A 50 -5.23 7.81 11.84
C THR A 50 -4.47 6.64 12.47
N TYR A 51 -3.26 6.38 11.98
CA TYR A 51 -2.38 5.32 12.48
C TYR A 51 -0.93 5.80 12.64
N ALA A 52 -0.40 5.66 13.86
CA ALA A 52 0.99 5.95 14.23
C ALA A 52 1.60 4.79 15.02
N ILE A 53 2.86 4.45 14.77
CA ILE A 53 3.56 3.35 15.43
C ILE A 53 3.82 3.67 16.91
N ASP A 54 4.19 4.92 17.17
CA ASP A 54 4.45 5.51 18.47
C ASP A 54 4.19 7.02 18.41
N THR A 55 4.55 7.75 19.48
CA THR A 55 4.31 9.19 19.62
C THR A 55 5.21 10.09 18.77
N PHE A 56 6.30 9.54 18.20
CA PHE A 56 7.23 10.29 17.34
C PHE A 56 6.94 10.08 15.86
N ASP A 57 6.18 9.03 15.53
CA ASP A 57 5.74 8.73 14.18
C ASP A 57 4.62 9.67 13.74
N THR A 58 4.73 10.20 12.53
CA THR A 58 3.70 11.09 11.97
C THR A 58 2.42 10.30 11.74
N PRO A 59 1.26 10.74 12.28
CA PRO A 59 -0.01 10.06 12.05
C PRO A 59 -0.35 10.00 10.57
N ARG A 60 -0.73 8.81 10.10
CA ARG A 60 -1.12 8.57 8.70
C ARG A 60 -2.61 8.27 8.62
N VAL A 61 -3.27 8.81 7.61
CA VAL A 61 -4.70 8.54 7.36
C VAL A 61 -4.88 7.07 6.98
N VAL A 62 -5.79 6.41 7.67
CA VAL A 62 -6.12 5.01 7.44
C VAL A 62 -7.07 4.90 6.26
N ILE A 63 -6.70 4.09 5.27
CA ILE A 63 -7.52 3.87 4.08
C ILE A 63 -8.33 2.57 4.23
N PRO A 64 -9.68 2.64 4.21
CA PRO A 64 -10.55 1.47 4.36
C PRO A 64 -10.32 0.42 3.28
N ALA A 65 -10.87 -0.78 3.46
CA ALA A 65 -10.80 -1.89 2.51
C ALA A 65 -11.59 -1.67 1.20
N ASP A 66 -11.69 -0.42 0.75
CA ASP A 66 -12.21 0.00 -0.54
C ASP A 66 -11.12 -0.14 -1.62
N GLY A 67 -11.34 -1.06 -2.56
CA GLY A 67 -10.42 -1.33 -3.66
C GLY A 67 -10.26 -0.17 -4.62
N ASP A 68 -11.33 0.58 -4.89
CA ASP A 68 -11.35 1.68 -5.84
C ASP A 68 -10.68 2.92 -5.25
N LEU A 69 -10.87 3.16 -3.94
CA LEU A 69 -10.14 4.21 -3.22
C LEU A 69 -8.63 3.94 -3.19
N ARG A 70 -8.23 2.71 -2.83
CA ARG A 70 -6.81 2.30 -2.84
C ARG A 70 -6.21 2.36 -4.24
N ALA A 71 -6.96 1.94 -5.27
CA ALA A 71 -6.54 2.03 -6.66
C ALA A 71 -6.31 3.47 -7.11
N ARG A 72 -7.24 4.38 -6.82
CA ARG A 72 -7.09 5.80 -7.15
C ARG A 72 -5.85 6.42 -6.49
N LEU A 73 -5.61 6.12 -5.22
CA LEU A 73 -4.41 6.60 -4.51
C LEU A 73 -3.13 6.06 -5.15
N VAL A 74 -3.05 4.76 -5.42
CA VAL A 74 -1.84 4.20 -6.01
C VAL A 74 -1.63 4.72 -7.43
N HIS A 75 -2.69 4.87 -8.21
CA HIS A 75 -2.64 5.48 -9.54
C HIS A 75 -2.06 6.90 -9.50
N GLU A 76 -2.52 7.74 -8.59
CA GLU A 76 -2.02 9.12 -8.48
C GLU A 76 -0.52 9.18 -8.16
N TYR A 77 -0.04 8.28 -7.30
CA TYR A 77 1.36 8.26 -6.88
C TYR A 77 2.28 7.46 -7.82
N HIS A 78 1.73 6.69 -8.75
CA HIS A 78 2.50 5.82 -9.66
C HIS A 78 2.31 6.17 -11.14
N ASP A 79 1.07 6.21 -11.59
CA ASP A 79 0.67 6.30 -13.00
C ASP A 79 0.54 7.76 -13.47
N ALA A 80 0.22 8.70 -12.57
CA ALA A 80 0.16 10.12 -12.93
C ALA A 80 1.53 10.64 -13.36
N PRO A 81 1.60 11.69 -14.22
CA PRO A 81 2.87 12.30 -14.64
C PRO A 81 3.77 12.70 -13.46
N ALA A 82 3.17 13.13 -12.34
CA ALA A 82 3.88 13.46 -11.11
C ALA A 82 4.48 12.22 -10.41
N GLY A 83 3.82 11.06 -10.52
CA GLY A 83 4.26 9.77 -9.97
C GLY A 83 5.34 9.07 -10.80
N GLY A 84 5.53 9.46 -12.07
CA GLY A 84 6.68 9.11 -12.91
C GLY A 84 6.96 7.62 -13.10
N HIS A 85 5.96 6.74 -12.91
CA HIS A 85 6.10 5.28 -12.95
C HIS A 85 7.23 4.77 -12.05
N LEU A 86 7.36 5.39 -10.88
CA LEU A 86 8.40 5.03 -9.92
C LEU A 86 8.28 3.55 -9.52
N GLY A 87 9.43 2.92 -9.27
CA GLY A 87 9.47 1.52 -8.84
C GLY A 87 8.77 1.32 -7.49
N ARG A 88 8.35 0.09 -7.22
CA ARG A 88 7.63 -0.35 -6.01
C ARG A 88 8.06 0.34 -4.71
N GLU A 89 9.37 0.36 -4.42
CA GLU A 89 9.88 0.91 -3.16
C GLU A 89 9.60 2.40 -3.03
N LYS A 90 9.77 3.16 -4.12
CA LYS A 90 9.54 4.60 -4.14
C LYS A 90 8.05 4.92 -4.06
N THR A 91 7.20 4.18 -4.77
CA THR A 91 5.74 4.34 -4.67
C THR A 91 5.24 4.03 -3.26
N PHE A 92 5.75 2.96 -2.64
CA PHE A 92 5.42 2.65 -1.24
C PHE A 92 5.88 3.77 -0.30
N ALA A 93 7.14 4.20 -0.40
CA ALA A 93 7.70 5.24 0.45
C ALA A 93 7.02 6.60 0.28
N ALA A 94 6.42 6.90 -0.88
CA ALA A 94 5.65 8.11 -1.09
C ALA A 94 4.28 8.02 -0.42
N LEU A 95 3.53 6.93 -0.68
CA LEU A 95 2.19 6.74 -0.10
C LEU A 95 2.24 6.55 1.42
N SER A 96 3.26 5.85 1.94
CA SER A 96 3.36 5.53 3.36
C SER A 96 3.75 6.71 4.24
N ARG A 97 3.95 7.90 3.66
CA ARG A 97 4.14 9.15 4.41
C ARG A 97 2.81 9.65 4.96
N ASP A 98 1.76 9.54 4.16
CA ASP A 98 0.47 10.17 4.44
C ASP A 98 -0.62 9.13 4.73
N PHE A 99 -0.47 7.90 4.21
CA PHE A 99 -1.51 6.88 4.24
C PHE A 99 -1.05 5.57 4.88
N PHE A 100 -2.00 4.85 5.45
CA PHE A 100 -1.79 3.53 6.00
C PHE A 100 -2.95 2.58 5.69
N TRP A 101 -2.61 1.33 5.36
CA TRP A 101 -3.53 0.20 5.51
C TRP A 101 -2.76 -1.11 5.70
N PRO A 102 -3.36 -2.13 6.34
CA PRO A 102 -2.74 -3.44 6.49
C PRO A 102 -2.31 -4.03 5.15
N ARG A 103 -1.08 -4.54 5.11
CA ARG A 103 -0.49 -5.19 3.92
C ARG A 103 -0.37 -4.26 2.70
N MET A 104 -0.31 -2.94 2.92
CA MET A 104 -0.14 -1.91 1.88
C MET A 104 1.01 -2.20 0.90
N TYR A 105 2.18 -2.58 1.39
CA TYR A 105 3.31 -2.94 0.53
C TYR A 105 2.99 -4.10 -0.43
N LYS A 106 2.31 -5.15 0.04
CA LYS A 106 1.92 -6.30 -0.80
C LYS A 106 0.96 -5.86 -1.90
N TRP A 107 0.05 -4.95 -1.58
CA TRP A 107 -0.93 -4.41 -2.52
C TRP A 107 -0.25 -3.56 -3.60
N ILE A 108 0.57 -2.58 -3.20
CA ILE A 108 1.33 -1.70 -4.11
C ILE A 108 2.28 -2.52 -5.00
N ARG A 109 2.94 -3.54 -4.44
CA ARG A 109 3.78 -4.47 -5.21
C ARG A 109 3.00 -5.15 -6.33
N LYS A 110 1.76 -5.54 -6.10
CA LYS A 110 0.91 -6.17 -7.12
C LYS A 110 0.54 -5.17 -8.21
N TRP A 111 0.16 -3.94 -7.82
CA TRP A 111 -0.18 -2.85 -8.75
C TRP A 111 0.97 -2.49 -9.69
N VAL A 112 2.13 -2.15 -9.13
CA VAL A 112 3.31 -1.77 -9.94
C VAL A 112 3.76 -2.92 -10.84
N ARG A 113 3.58 -4.17 -10.42
CA ARG A 113 3.88 -5.33 -11.25
C ARG A 113 2.94 -5.44 -12.46
N SER A 114 1.69 -5.00 -12.37
CA SER A 114 0.74 -4.99 -13.50
C SER A 114 0.84 -3.75 -14.40
N CYS A 115 1.68 -2.77 -14.05
CA CYS A 115 1.87 -1.57 -14.87
C CYS A 115 2.61 -1.88 -16.18
N GLU A 116 1.91 -1.75 -17.31
CA GLU A 116 2.48 -2.03 -18.64
C GLU A 116 3.68 -1.13 -18.96
N ILE A 117 3.62 0.14 -18.60
CA ILE A 117 4.70 1.11 -18.88
C ILE A 117 5.97 0.69 -18.14
N CYS A 118 5.87 0.34 -16.85
CA CYS A 118 7.00 -0.20 -16.09
C CYS A 118 7.53 -1.49 -16.69
N GLN A 119 6.66 -2.41 -17.14
CA GLN A 119 7.07 -3.68 -17.73
C GLN A 119 7.85 -3.48 -19.04
N ARG A 120 7.45 -2.51 -19.87
CA ARG A 120 8.13 -2.20 -21.14
C ARG A 120 9.51 -1.57 -20.91
N VAL A 121 9.64 -0.68 -19.93
CA VAL A 121 10.90 0.05 -19.66
C VAL A 121 11.89 -0.77 -18.83
N LYS A 122 11.39 -1.66 -17.96
CA LYS A 122 12.20 -2.52 -17.09
C LYS A 122 11.76 -3.98 -17.23
N PRO A 123 12.02 -4.62 -18.38
CA PRO A 123 11.77 -6.03 -18.53
C PRO A 123 12.58 -6.81 -17.49
N ALA A 124 12.03 -7.95 -17.06
CA ALA A 124 12.77 -8.86 -16.20
C ALA A 124 14.11 -9.21 -16.84
N ALA A 125 15.16 -9.33 -16.03
CA ALA A 125 16.45 -9.79 -16.50
C ALA A 125 16.25 -11.13 -17.24
N SER A 126 16.49 -11.10 -18.55
CA SER A 126 16.43 -12.30 -19.37
C SER A 126 17.51 -13.26 -18.87
N LYS A 127 17.14 -14.52 -18.65
CA LYS A 127 18.12 -15.61 -18.58
C LYS A 127 18.61 -15.82 -20.01
N GLN A 128 19.50 -14.95 -20.47
CA GLN A 128 20.12 -15.13 -21.77
C GLN A 128 20.79 -16.50 -21.78
N ALA A 129 20.55 -17.26 -22.84
CA ALA A 129 21.26 -18.52 -23.03
C ALA A 129 22.78 -18.22 -23.02
N PRO A 130 23.61 -19.12 -22.48
CA PRO A 130 25.05 -18.96 -22.52
C PRO A 130 25.51 -18.68 -23.95
N LEU A 131 26.36 -17.67 -24.13
CA LEU A 131 26.95 -17.35 -25.44
C LEU A 131 27.73 -18.59 -25.92
N ARG A 132 27.38 -19.10 -27.09
CA ARG A 132 28.15 -20.15 -27.77
C ARG A 132 29.18 -19.49 -28.69
N PRO A 133 30.47 -19.83 -28.59
CA PRO A 133 31.47 -19.31 -29.52
C PRO A 133 31.17 -19.80 -30.94
N LEU A 134 31.35 -18.92 -31.92
CA LEU A 134 31.31 -19.31 -33.32
C LEU A 134 32.52 -20.20 -33.65
N PRO A 135 32.38 -21.19 -34.53
CA PRO A 135 33.51 -21.98 -34.99
C PRO A 135 34.54 -21.06 -35.67
N ILE A 136 35.82 -21.26 -35.35
CA ILE A 136 36.92 -20.53 -35.99
C ILE A 136 36.97 -20.97 -37.47
N ALA A 137 36.91 -20.01 -38.39
CA ALA A 137 37.04 -20.31 -39.81
C ALA A 137 38.43 -20.90 -40.10
N THR A 138 38.48 -22.10 -40.67
CA THR A 138 39.71 -22.83 -40.96
C THR A 138 40.23 -22.62 -42.39
N SER A 139 39.50 -21.89 -43.24
CA SER A 139 39.95 -21.53 -44.59
C SER A 139 39.47 -20.14 -44.99
N ALA A 140 40.27 -19.45 -45.82
CA ALA A 140 39.88 -18.23 -46.50
C ALA A 140 38.88 -18.52 -47.62
N TRP A 141 38.03 -17.54 -47.93
CA TRP A 141 36.98 -17.59 -48.95
C TRP A 141 37.53 -17.75 -50.36
#